data_AF-A0A961P8T2-F1
#
_entry.id   AF-A0A961P8T2-F1
#
_cell.length_a   1.000
_cell.length_b   1.000
_cell.length_c   1.000
_cell.angle_alpha   90.00
_cell.angle_beta   90.00
_cell.angle_gamma   90.00
#
_symmetry.space_group_name_H-M   'P 1'
#
loop_
_entity.id
_entity.type
_entity.pdbx_description
1 polymer ?
#
loop_
_entity_poly.entity_id
_entity_poly.type
_entity_poly.pdbx_seq_one_letter_code
_entity_poly.pdbx_strand_id
1 'polypeptide(L)'
;MADFDALVRDSQAKVAKSQAEISAMTSRIEAARAKIEAGEQALDIENANLDDVHRHTDVMNANIAELIMGLDDVTSAFSKDFDEMRNKTGWESFVGIFSKAKSDSMRQERMRMASIDDKLQDLISKSDVIVKLLDGQLKMLEEQKTKVGANLSSTLDEREAVVGELETLRADILAMDPKIIELENKISMEQDAAARTKLETDLAALNASYNEMVQQEQVKLAKSQTLERYIEKGKT
;
A
#
# COMPACT_ATOMS: atom_id res chain seq x y z
N MET A 1 -8.35 18.48 28.80
CA MET A 1 -7.80 19.22 27.64
C MET A 1 -6.35 18.85 27.32
N ALA A 2 -5.44 18.76 28.29
CA ALA A 2 -4.03 18.36 28.03
C ALA A 2 -3.84 16.99 27.36
N ASP A 3 -4.77 16.05 27.58
CA ASP A 3 -4.71 14.69 27.04
C ASP A 3 -5.00 14.64 25.54
N PHE A 4 -6.00 15.39 25.07
CA PHE A 4 -6.39 15.41 23.66
C PHE A 4 -5.36 16.13 22.78
N ASP A 5 -4.72 17.20 23.28
CA ASP A 5 -3.60 17.82 22.56
C ASP A 5 -2.40 16.88 22.39
N ALA A 6 -2.15 16.01 23.38
CA ALA A 6 -1.12 14.99 23.29
C ALA A 6 -1.51 13.92 22.24
N LEU A 7 -2.77 13.46 22.24
CA LEU A 7 -3.33 12.55 21.23
C LEU A 7 -3.21 13.11 19.81
N VAL A 8 -3.57 14.38 19.58
CA VAL A 8 -3.46 15.03 18.26
C VAL A 8 -1.99 15.06 17.79
N ARG A 9 -1.05 15.44 18.67
CA ARG A 9 0.38 15.47 18.32
C ARG A 9 0.95 14.08 18.06
N ASP A 10 0.59 13.10 18.87
CA ASP A 10 1.03 11.71 18.70
C ASP A 10 0.50 11.13 17.39
N SER A 11 -0.78 11.39 17.07
CA SER A 11 -1.36 10.97 15.79
C SER A 11 -0.68 11.65 14.60
N GLN A 12 -0.39 12.95 14.66
CA GLN A 12 0.38 13.64 13.62
C GLN A 12 1.77 13.01 13.41
N ALA A 13 2.48 12.68 14.50
CA ALA A 13 3.79 12.06 14.43
C ALA A 13 3.72 10.65 13.83
N LYS A 14 2.73 9.85 14.23
CA LYS A 14 2.47 8.52 13.67
C LYS A 14 2.15 8.62 12.18
N VAL A 15 1.24 9.50 11.77
CA VAL A 15 0.87 9.69 10.35
C VAL A 15 2.08 10.13 9.52
N ALA A 16 2.92 11.03 10.02
CA ALA A 16 4.13 11.46 9.31
C ALA A 16 5.15 10.33 9.16
N LYS A 17 5.37 9.54 10.22
CA LYS A 17 6.22 8.35 10.18
C LYS A 17 5.66 7.35 9.17
N SER A 18 4.35 7.16 9.21
CA SER A 18 3.64 6.24 8.34
C SER A 18 3.75 6.64 6.86
N GLN A 19 3.61 7.92 6.56
CA GLN A 19 3.83 8.47 5.22
C GLN A 19 5.26 8.20 4.71
N ALA A 20 6.26 8.38 5.55
CA ALA A 20 7.66 8.13 5.19
C ALA A 20 7.92 6.65 4.90
N GLU A 21 7.38 5.75 5.73
CA GLU A 21 7.54 4.31 5.55
C GLU A 21 6.84 3.80 4.29
N ILE A 22 5.61 4.25 4.01
CA ILE A 22 4.90 3.84 2.80
C ILE A 22 5.61 4.39 1.56
N SER A 23 6.07 5.65 1.57
CA SER A 23 6.85 6.21 0.47
C SER A 23 8.13 5.41 0.21
N ALA A 24 8.88 5.07 1.27
CA ALA A 24 10.08 4.26 1.15
C ALA A 24 9.77 2.86 0.59
N MET A 25 8.64 2.26 0.99
CA MET A 25 8.23 0.97 0.49
C MET A 25 7.80 1.03 -0.98
N THR A 26 7.00 2.04 -1.38
CA THR A 26 6.64 2.26 -2.80
C THR A 26 7.90 2.40 -3.65
N SER A 27 8.89 3.18 -3.21
CA SER A 27 10.17 3.31 -3.93
C SER A 27 10.94 2.00 -4.03
N ARG A 28 10.91 1.14 -3.00
CA ARG A 28 11.52 -0.20 -3.08
C ARG A 28 10.81 -1.11 -4.07
N ILE A 29 9.48 -1.05 -4.13
CA ILE A 29 8.68 -1.82 -5.11
C ILE A 29 8.99 -1.34 -6.53
N GLU A 30 9.01 -0.02 -6.76
CA GLU A 30 9.37 0.56 -8.06
C GLU A 30 10.80 0.16 -8.46
N ALA A 31 11.77 0.21 -7.53
CA ALA A 31 13.14 -0.21 -7.80
C ALA A 31 13.24 -1.72 -8.09
N ALA A 32 12.49 -2.56 -7.39
CA ALA A 32 12.44 -4.00 -7.65
C ALA A 32 11.82 -4.29 -9.03
N ARG A 33 10.75 -3.57 -9.40
CA ARG A 33 10.13 -3.66 -10.72
C ARG A 33 11.11 -3.27 -11.84
N ALA A 34 11.84 -2.16 -11.67
CA ALA A 34 12.86 -1.75 -12.64
C ALA A 34 13.96 -2.80 -12.84
N LYS A 35 14.35 -3.52 -11.78
CA LYS A 35 15.32 -4.63 -11.88
C LYS A 35 14.77 -5.84 -12.64
N ILE A 36 13.49 -6.15 -12.48
CA ILE A 36 12.80 -7.22 -13.22
C ILE A 36 12.68 -6.86 -14.71
N GLU A 37 12.34 -5.61 -15.03
CA GLU A 37 12.35 -5.08 -16.41
C GLU A 37 13.76 -5.18 -17.01
N ALA A 38 14.80 -4.90 -16.23
CA ALA A 38 16.21 -4.99 -16.65
C ALA A 38 16.74 -6.43 -16.80
N GLY A 39 15.96 -7.45 -16.43
CA GLY A 39 16.35 -8.86 -16.58
C GLY A 39 17.39 -9.36 -15.56
N GLU A 40 17.66 -8.61 -14.49
CA GLU A 40 18.49 -9.11 -13.38
C GLU A 40 17.68 -10.14 -12.56
N GLN A 41 18.23 -11.35 -12.40
CA GLN A 41 17.59 -12.43 -11.63
C GLN A 41 17.24 -11.94 -10.21
N ALA A 42 15.94 -11.96 -9.95
CA ALA A 42 15.29 -11.65 -8.70
C ALA A 42 15.60 -12.69 -7.60
N LEU A 43 16.85 -12.73 -7.11
CA LEU A 43 17.25 -13.60 -6.00
C LEU A 43 16.97 -12.99 -4.61
N ASP A 44 16.40 -11.79 -4.52
CA ASP A 44 16.29 -11.05 -3.25
C ASP A 44 14.92 -10.40 -2.99
N ILE A 45 13.84 -10.91 -3.61
CA ILE A 45 12.45 -10.43 -3.39
C ILE A 45 11.77 -11.19 -2.23
N GLU A 46 12.53 -11.96 -1.45
CA GLU A 46 11.96 -12.83 -0.42
C GLU A 46 11.74 -12.12 0.94
N ASN A 47 12.32 -10.94 1.17
CA ASN A 47 12.29 -10.29 2.51
C ASN A 47 11.58 -8.93 2.62
N ALA A 48 10.96 -8.41 1.55
CA ALA A 48 10.09 -7.23 1.68
C ALA A 48 8.68 -7.69 2.08
N ASN A 49 8.49 -7.93 3.37
CA ASN A 49 7.24 -8.38 3.96
C ASN A 49 6.16 -7.28 3.78
N LEU A 50 5.30 -7.46 2.79
CA LEU A 50 4.23 -6.51 2.43
C LEU A 50 3.04 -6.56 3.42
N ASP A 51 3.03 -7.55 4.31
CA ASP A 51 2.14 -7.68 5.48
C ASP A 51 2.17 -6.44 6.38
N ASP A 52 3.27 -5.69 6.35
CA ASP A 52 3.44 -4.48 7.16
C ASP A 52 2.55 -3.32 6.67
N VAL A 53 2.17 -3.25 5.39
CA VAL A 53 1.35 -2.13 4.85
C VAL A 53 -0.09 -2.18 5.35
N HIS A 54 -0.68 -3.38 5.39
CA HIS A 54 -2.06 -3.57 5.84
C HIS A 54 -2.19 -3.36 7.34
N ARG A 55 -1.31 -3.98 8.13
CA ARG A 55 -1.26 -3.76 9.59
C ARG A 55 -1.08 -2.29 9.94
N HIS A 56 -0.35 -1.57 9.11
CA HIS A 56 -0.03 -0.17 9.37
C HIS A 56 -1.16 0.78 8.93
N THR A 57 -1.89 0.45 7.85
CA THR A 57 -3.16 1.13 7.52
C THR A 57 -4.20 0.93 8.62
N ASP A 58 -4.29 -0.28 9.18
CA ASP A 58 -5.19 -0.60 10.29
C ASP A 58 -4.83 0.19 11.56
N VAL A 59 -3.54 0.31 11.88
CA VAL A 59 -3.06 1.15 12.99
C VAL A 59 -3.40 2.63 12.74
N MET A 60 -3.30 3.11 11.50
CA MET A 60 -3.68 4.48 11.14
C MET A 60 -5.19 4.73 11.32
N ASN A 61 -6.03 3.81 10.84
CA ASN A 61 -7.47 3.89 10.98
C ASN A 61 -7.90 3.84 12.45
N ALA A 62 -7.24 3.03 13.27
CA ALA A 62 -7.48 2.95 14.72
C ALA A 62 -7.15 4.27 15.43
N ASN A 63 -6.00 4.90 15.13
CA ASN A 63 -5.63 6.19 15.72
C ASN A 63 -6.61 7.31 15.34
N ILE A 64 -7.19 7.27 14.12
CA ILE A 64 -8.19 8.26 13.68
C ILE A 64 -9.51 8.07 14.42
N ALA A 65 -9.96 6.83 14.58
CA ALA A 65 -11.16 6.55 15.35
C ALA A 65 -11.03 7.09 16.79
N GLU A 66 -9.86 6.93 17.39
CA GLU A 66 -9.54 7.48 18.72
C GLU A 66 -9.55 9.02 18.74
N LEU A 67 -9.06 9.69 17.68
CA LEU A 67 -9.16 11.15 17.57
C LEU A 67 -10.60 11.65 17.41
N ILE A 68 -11.41 10.96 16.61
CA ILE A 68 -12.82 11.32 16.39
C ILE A 68 -13.62 11.10 17.69
N MET A 69 -13.42 9.98 18.37
CA MET A 69 -14.03 9.70 19.68
C MET A 69 -13.58 10.70 20.74
N GLY A 70 -12.28 11.02 20.81
CA GLY A 70 -11.77 12.03 21.74
C GLY A 70 -12.32 13.43 21.47
N LEU A 71 -12.55 13.78 20.19
CA LEU A 71 -13.21 15.05 19.83
C LEU A 71 -14.68 15.08 20.29
N ASP A 72 -15.39 13.96 20.18
CA ASP A 72 -16.77 13.81 20.65
C ASP A 72 -16.85 13.95 22.19
N ASP A 73 -15.91 13.36 22.92
CA ASP A 73 -15.79 13.52 24.37
C ASP A 73 -15.54 14.97 24.78
N VAL A 74 -14.64 15.69 24.07
CA VAL A 74 -14.38 17.11 24.33
C VAL A 74 -15.62 17.96 24.00
N THR A 75 -16.33 17.65 22.93
CA THR A 75 -17.57 18.35 22.52
C THR A 75 -18.70 18.11 23.53
N SER A 76 -18.84 16.89 24.03
CA SER A 76 -19.82 16.51 25.06
C SER A 76 -19.51 17.17 26.39
N ALA A 77 -18.24 17.18 26.80
CA ALA A 77 -17.79 17.91 27.99
C ALA A 77 -18.01 19.42 27.88
N PHE A 78 -17.73 20.01 26.71
CA PHE A 78 -18.00 21.41 26.44
C PHE A 78 -19.50 21.74 26.50
N SER A 79 -20.36 20.87 25.94
CA SER A 79 -21.81 21.04 25.98
C SER A 79 -22.34 21.02 27.41
N LYS A 80 -21.81 20.13 28.26
CA LYS A 80 -22.13 20.07 29.69
C LYS A 80 -21.66 21.31 30.45
N ASP A 81 -20.42 21.75 30.24
CA ASP A 81 -19.88 22.99 30.80
C ASP A 81 -20.73 24.20 30.40
N PHE A 82 -21.16 24.24 29.13
CA PHE A 82 -22.00 25.31 28.58
C PHE A 82 -23.41 25.32 29.19
N ASP A 83 -24.03 24.15 29.38
CA ASP A 83 -25.32 24.03 30.04
C ASP A 83 -25.26 24.44 31.53
N GLU A 84 -24.17 24.08 32.23
CA GLU A 84 -23.90 24.56 33.61
C GLU A 84 -23.65 26.07 33.67
N MET A 85 -23.11 26.66 32.59
CA MET A 85 -22.94 28.10 32.46
C MET A 85 -24.24 28.85 32.16
N ARG A 86 -25.12 28.24 31.35
CA ARG A 86 -26.43 28.80 31.01
C ARG A 86 -27.40 28.80 32.19
N ASN A 87 -27.32 27.78 33.05
CA ASN A 87 -28.17 27.65 34.23
C ASN A 87 -27.65 28.50 35.40
N LYS A 88 -28.58 28.92 36.28
CA LYS A 88 -28.22 29.67 37.49
C LYS A 88 -27.50 28.75 38.47
N THR A 89 -26.37 29.19 39.01
CA THR A 89 -25.72 28.46 40.11
C THR A 89 -26.63 28.41 41.34
N GLY A 90 -26.36 27.51 42.27
CA GLY A 90 -27.12 27.44 43.53
C GLY A 90 -27.11 28.76 44.29
N TRP A 91 -25.99 29.50 44.24
CA TRP A 91 -25.85 30.83 44.83
C TRP A 91 -26.58 31.92 44.03
N GLU A 92 -26.49 31.91 42.69
CA GLU A 92 -27.24 32.83 41.83
C GLU A 92 -28.76 32.62 41.96
N SER A 93 -29.21 31.37 42.14
CA SER A 93 -30.61 31.02 42.37
C SER A 93 -31.08 31.51 43.74
N PHE A 94 -30.27 31.34 44.78
CA PHE A 94 -30.54 31.86 46.12
C PHE A 94 -30.64 33.38 46.12
N VAL A 95 -29.69 34.09 45.51
CA VAL A 95 -29.76 35.55 45.32
C VAL A 95 -30.95 35.96 44.46
N GLY A 96 -31.36 35.13 43.50
CA GLY A 96 -32.52 35.37 42.63
C GLY A 96 -33.87 35.37 43.34
N ILE A 97 -33.98 34.70 44.49
CA ILE A 97 -35.18 34.76 45.34
C ILE A 97 -35.33 36.16 45.95
N PHE A 98 -34.22 36.83 46.27
CA PHE A 98 -34.21 38.16 46.90
C PHE A 98 -34.05 39.31 45.89
N SER A 99 -33.31 39.10 44.80
CA SER A 99 -33.04 40.11 43.77
C SER A 99 -32.77 39.45 42.41
N LYS A 100 -33.79 39.49 41.53
CA LYS A 100 -33.69 38.99 40.15
C LYS A 100 -32.61 39.74 39.35
N ALA A 101 -32.57 41.07 39.44
CA ALA A 101 -31.61 41.90 38.72
C ALA A 101 -30.15 41.61 39.14
N LYS A 102 -29.89 41.37 40.44
CA LYS A 102 -28.55 41.04 40.92
C LYS A 102 -28.13 39.62 40.49
N SER A 103 -29.05 38.66 40.57
CA SER A 103 -28.85 37.28 40.10
C SER A 103 -28.53 37.23 38.60
N ASP A 104 -29.25 38.00 37.79
CA ASP A 104 -29.04 38.04 36.34
C ASP A 104 -27.73 38.77 35.96
N SER A 105 -27.36 39.82 36.69
CA SER A 105 -26.07 40.51 36.55
C SER A 105 -24.89 39.57 36.86
N MET A 106 -24.95 38.83 37.98
CA MET A 106 -23.92 37.85 38.35
C MET A 106 -23.77 36.73 37.31
N ARG A 107 -24.89 36.28 36.72
CA ARG A 107 -24.85 35.29 35.63
C ARG A 107 -24.19 35.87 34.38
N GLN A 108 -24.53 37.11 34.00
CA GLN A 108 -23.92 37.79 32.86
C GLN A 108 -22.43 38.02 33.06
N GLU A 109 -22.00 38.39 34.27
CA GLU A 109 -20.60 38.57 34.62
C GLU A 109 -19.83 37.23 34.53
N ARG A 110 -20.38 36.13 35.07
CA ARG A 110 -19.81 34.79 34.91
C ARG A 110 -19.73 34.35 33.46
N MET A 111 -20.80 34.53 32.68
CA MET A 111 -20.81 34.22 31.24
C MET A 111 -19.79 35.04 30.46
N ARG A 112 -19.51 36.28 30.88
CA ARG A 112 -18.53 37.17 30.23
C ARG A 112 -17.09 36.87 30.64
N MET A 113 -16.88 36.40 31.87
CA MET A 113 -15.54 36.05 32.39
C MET A 113 -15.08 34.66 31.97
N ALA A 114 -16.01 33.73 31.75
CA ALA A 114 -15.69 32.44 31.17
C ALA A 114 -15.62 32.58 29.65
N SER A 115 -14.42 32.39 29.10
CA SER A 115 -14.15 32.55 27.68
C SER A 115 -14.70 31.39 26.85
N ILE A 116 -15.99 31.46 26.55
CA ILE A 116 -16.69 30.48 25.69
C ILE A 116 -16.12 30.53 24.27
N ASP A 117 -15.79 31.73 23.79
CA ASP A 117 -15.25 31.94 22.45
C ASP A 117 -13.89 31.27 22.28
N ASP A 118 -12.99 31.36 23.27
CA ASP A 118 -11.68 30.69 23.20
C ASP A 118 -11.83 29.16 23.19
N LYS A 119 -12.76 28.60 23.99
CA LYS A 119 -13.01 27.15 24.01
C LYS A 119 -13.64 26.65 22.71
N LEU A 120 -14.56 27.41 22.11
CA LEU A 120 -15.14 27.08 20.80
C LEU A 120 -14.11 27.18 19.68
N GLN A 121 -13.28 28.23 19.69
CA GLN A 121 -12.20 28.39 18.72
C GLN A 121 -11.17 27.27 18.83
N ASP A 122 -10.84 26.82 20.05
CA ASP A 122 -9.95 25.68 20.28
C ASP A 122 -10.53 24.38 19.71
N LEU A 123 -11.82 24.12 19.92
CA LEU A 123 -12.49 22.94 19.38
C LEU A 123 -12.55 22.95 17.84
N ILE A 124 -12.89 24.09 17.25
CA ILE A 124 -12.90 24.28 15.79
C ILE A 124 -11.48 24.09 15.25
N SER A 125 -10.46 24.67 15.89
CA SER A 125 -9.07 24.53 15.46
C SER A 125 -8.60 23.07 15.50
N LYS A 126 -8.98 22.30 16.52
CA LYS A 126 -8.65 20.87 16.62
C LYS A 126 -9.39 20.03 15.57
N SER A 127 -10.67 20.33 15.33
CA SER A 127 -11.46 19.70 14.27
C SER A 127 -10.83 19.96 12.89
N ASP A 128 -10.44 21.20 12.60
CA ASP A 128 -9.77 21.58 11.34
C ASP A 128 -8.44 20.84 11.15
N VAL A 129 -7.69 20.60 12.22
CA VAL A 129 -6.45 19.80 12.16
C VAL A 129 -6.75 18.34 11.80
N ILE A 130 -7.79 17.74 12.38
CA ILE A 130 -8.21 16.36 12.07
C ILE A 130 -8.67 16.26 10.62
N VAL A 131 -9.48 17.21 10.15
CA VAL A 131 -9.94 17.25 8.75
C VAL A 131 -8.75 17.34 7.78
N LYS A 132 -7.76 18.20 8.08
CA LYS A 132 -6.54 18.31 7.25
C LYS A 132 -5.72 17.02 7.23
N LEU A 133 -5.63 16.31 8.36
CA LEU A 133 -4.98 15.00 8.43
C LEU A 133 -5.71 13.98 7.55
N LEU A 134 -7.04 13.89 7.67
CA LEU A 134 -7.87 12.99 6.86
C LEU A 134 -7.74 13.27 5.37
N ASP A 135 -7.80 14.55 4.98
CA ASP A 135 -7.66 14.96 3.58
C ASP A 135 -6.26 14.61 3.03
N GLY A 136 -5.21 14.87 3.81
CA GLY A 136 -3.85 14.50 3.44
C GLY A 136 -3.64 13.00 3.28
N GLN A 137 -4.26 12.19 4.14
CA GLN A 137 -4.22 10.73 4.03
C GLN A 137 -5.01 10.21 2.84
N LEU A 138 -6.22 10.74 2.60
CA LEU A 138 -7.05 10.38 1.46
C LEU A 138 -6.28 10.64 0.16
N LYS A 139 -5.68 11.82 0.03
CA LYS A 139 -4.89 12.18 -1.15
C LYS A 139 -3.72 11.22 -1.36
N MET A 140 -3.00 10.87 -0.30
CA MET A 140 -1.90 9.91 -0.38
C MET A 140 -2.37 8.50 -0.79
N LEU A 141 -3.50 8.04 -0.25
CA LEU A 141 -4.11 6.76 -0.64
C LEU A 141 -4.58 6.77 -2.10
N GLU A 142 -5.16 7.88 -2.58
CA GLU A 142 -5.54 8.04 -3.99
C GLU A 142 -4.33 7.99 -4.91
N GLU A 143 -3.25 8.71 -4.59
CA GLU A 143 -2.00 8.69 -5.35
C GLU A 143 -1.41 7.27 -5.41
N GLN A 144 -1.39 6.55 -4.28
CA GLN A 144 -0.91 5.18 -4.22
C GLN A 144 -1.79 4.22 -5.00
N LYS A 145 -3.11 4.34 -4.90
CA LYS A 145 -4.06 3.54 -5.67
C LYS A 145 -3.82 3.69 -7.18
N THR A 146 -3.62 4.91 -7.65
CA THR A 146 -3.30 5.16 -9.07
C THR A 146 -1.99 4.49 -9.49
N LYS A 147 -0.94 4.61 -8.67
CA LYS A 147 0.37 3.98 -8.93
C LYS A 147 0.29 2.46 -8.93
N VAL A 148 -0.33 1.86 -7.91
CA VAL A 148 -0.50 0.40 -7.80
C VAL A 148 -1.33 -0.11 -8.96
N GLY A 149 -2.41 0.57 -9.34
CA GLY A 149 -3.22 0.21 -10.51
C GLY A 149 -2.42 0.22 -11.82
N ALA A 150 -1.63 1.27 -12.07
CA ALA A 150 -0.77 1.35 -13.24
C ALA A 150 0.31 0.24 -13.25
N ASN A 151 0.95 0.00 -12.11
CA ASN A 151 1.96 -1.05 -11.97
C ASN A 151 1.36 -2.45 -12.15
N LEU A 152 0.17 -2.71 -11.61
CA LEU A 152 -0.52 -3.98 -11.75
C LEU A 152 -0.90 -4.24 -13.21
N SER A 153 -1.45 -3.23 -13.90
CA SER A 153 -1.77 -3.33 -15.33
C SER A 153 -0.52 -3.67 -16.15
N SER A 154 0.58 -2.93 -15.94
CA SER A 154 1.82 -3.18 -16.67
C SER A 154 2.42 -4.56 -16.36
N THR A 155 2.32 -5.02 -15.11
CA THR A 155 2.80 -6.36 -14.71
C THR A 155 1.96 -7.47 -15.33
N LEU A 156 0.65 -7.25 -15.49
CA LEU A 156 -0.24 -8.17 -16.20
C LEU A 156 0.14 -8.27 -17.68
N ASP A 157 0.34 -7.13 -18.34
CA ASP A 157 0.76 -7.08 -19.75
C ASP A 157 2.12 -7.78 -19.95
N GLU A 158 3.09 -7.54 -19.06
CA GLU A 158 4.39 -8.23 -19.08
C GLU A 158 4.26 -9.74 -18.88
N ARG A 159 3.39 -10.18 -17.96
CA ARG A 159 3.15 -11.61 -17.73
C ARG A 159 2.50 -12.25 -18.95
N GLU A 160 1.53 -11.57 -19.57
CA GLU A 160 0.88 -12.05 -20.80
C GLU A 160 1.91 -12.23 -21.92
N ALA A 161 2.78 -11.25 -22.14
CA ALA A 161 3.86 -11.35 -23.11
C ALA A 161 4.81 -12.53 -22.82
N VAL A 162 5.28 -12.67 -21.56
CA VAL A 162 6.18 -13.76 -21.16
C VAL A 162 5.52 -15.12 -21.30
N VAL A 163 4.23 -15.24 -20.98
CA VAL A 163 3.47 -16.49 -21.14
C VAL A 163 3.33 -16.84 -22.63
N GLY A 164 2.99 -15.88 -23.50
CA GLY A 164 2.92 -16.12 -24.94
C GLY A 164 4.27 -16.52 -25.56
N GLU A 165 5.36 -15.91 -25.10
CA GLU A 165 6.71 -16.31 -25.50
C GLU A 165 7.07 -17.73 -25.01
N LEU A 166 6.63 -18.09 -23.80
CA LEU A 166 6.88 -19.41 -23.21
C LEU A 166 6.07 -20.50 -23.93
N GLU A 167 4.84 -20.21 -24.34
CA GLU A 167 4.04 -21.12 -25.18
C GLU A 167 4.69 -21.35 -26.54
N THR A 168 5.19 -20.27 -27.17
CA THR A 168 5.93 -20.36 -28.44
C THR A 168 7.19 -21.22 -28.27
N LEU A 169 7.98 -20.95 -27.23
CA LEU A 169 9.22 -21.68 -26.96
C LEU A 169 8.96 -23.17 -26.68
N ARG A 170 7.89 -23.50 -25.95
CA ARG A 170 7.46 -24.90 -25.75
C ARG A 170 7.09 -25.57 -27.06
N ALA A 171 6.39 -24.87 -27.95
CA ALA A 171 6.07 -25.40 -29.27
C ALA A 171 7.33 -25.64 -30.12
N ASP A 172 8.31 -24.75 -30.07
CA ASP A 172 9.58 -24.89 -30.78
C ASP A 172 10.43 -26.05 -30.25
N ILE A 173 10.49 -26.24 -28.92
CA ILE A 173 11.13 -27.39 -28.26
C ILE A 173 10.46 -28.69 -28.72
N LEU A 174 9.13 -28.76 -28.67
CA LEU A 174 8.39 -29.95 -29.14
C LEU A 174 8.58 -30.20 -30.64
N ALA A 175 8.76 -29.16 -31.44
CA ALA A 175 9.03 -29.27 -32.88
C ALA A 175 10.49 -29.69 -33.19
N MET A 176 11.39 -29.63 -32.21
CA MET A 176 12.74 -30.17 -32.35
C MET A 176 12.80 -31.68 -32.15
N ASP A 177 11.96 -32.27 -31.28
CA ASP A 177 11.98 -33.70 -31.02
C ASP A 177 11.89 -34.55 -32.31
N PRO A 178 10.97 -34.28 -33.26
CA PRO A 178 10.93 -35.03 -34.52
C PRO A 178 12.18 -34.85 -35.40
N LYS A 179 12.80 -33.67 -35.37
CA LYS A 179 14.01 -33.37 -36.17
C LYS A 179 15.22 -34.11 -35.62
N ILE A 180 15.34 -34.19 -34.29
CA ILE A 180 16.37 -34.97 -33.60
C ILE A 180 16.20 -36.45 -33.97
N ILE A 181 14.98 -36.99 -33.83
CA ILE A 181 14.67 -38.39 -34.16
C ILE A 181 14.96 -38.68 -35.65
N GLU A 182 14.63 -37.78 -36.57
CA GLU A 182 14.91 -37.95 -38.00
C GLU A 182 16.42 -38.02 -38.27
N LEU A 183 17.21 -37.16 -37.62
CA LEU A 183 18.68 -37.16 -37.72
C LEU A 183 19.28 -38.43 -37.12
N GLU A 184 18.82 -38.88 -35.95
CA GLU A 184 19.25 -40.13 -35.33
C GLU A 184 18.97 -41.35 -36.22
N ASN A 185 17.79 -41.40 -36.83
CA ASN A 185 17.44 -42.45 -37.78
C ASN A 185 18.33 -42.42 -39.03
N LYS A 186 18.62 -41.23 -39.58
CA LYS A 186 19.55 -41.09 -40.72
C LYS A 186 20.96 -41.56 -40.35
N ILE A 187 21.47 -41.18 -39.16
CA ILE A 187 22.78 -41.63 -38.66
C ILE A 187 22.82 -43.15 -38.52
N SER A 188 21.74 -43.76 -38.01
CA SER A 188 21.63 -45.21 -37.83
C SER A 188 21.65 -45.98 -39.16
N MET A 189 21.09 -45.39 -40.22
CA MET A 189 21.05 -45.99 -41.56
C MET A 189 22.26 -45.67 -42.44
N GLU A 190 23.08 -44.69 -42.08
CA GLU A 190 24.22 -44.24 -42.88
C GLU A 190 25.42 -45.17 -42.74
N GLN A 191 25.95 -45.65 -43.86
CA GLN A 191 27.07 -46.61 -43.90
C GLN A 191 28.41 -45.93 -44.26
N ASP A 192 28.38 -44.76 -44.90
CA ASP A 192 29.60 -44.00 -45.18
C ASP A 192 30.08 -43.25 -43.93
N ALA A 193 31.35 -43.49 -43.55
CA ALA A 193 31.95 -42.89 -42.37
C ALA A 193 32.01 -41.36 -42.47
N ALA A 194 32.28 -40.80 -43.65
CA ALA A 194 32.39 -39.35 -43.83
C ALA A 194 31.00 -38.66 -43.78
N ALA A 195 29.99 -39.25 -44.40
CA ALA A 195 28.60 -38.79 -44.31
C ALA A 195 28.06 -38.88 -42.88
N ARG A 196 28.36 -39.98 -42.17
CA ARG A 196 27.96 -40.17 -40.77
C ARG A 196 28.53 -39.10 -39.85
N THR A 197 29.81 -38.77 -39.97
CA THR A 197 30.43 -37.71 -39.14
C THR A 197 29.78 -36.34 -39.36
N LYS A 198 29.34 -36.03 -40.58
CA LYS A 198 28.59 -34.79 -40.85
C LYS A 198 27.24 -34.78 -40.14
N LEU A 199 26.48 -35.87 -40.23
CA LEU A 199 25.20 -35.99 -39.55
C LEU A 199 25.34 -35.96 -38.02
N GLU A 200 26.38 -36.58 -37.46
CA GLU A 200 26.69 -36.48 -36.02
C GLU A 200 27.04 -35.04 -35.60
N THR A 201 27.68 -34.26 -36.48
CA THR A 201 27.93 -32.82 -36.25
C THR A 201 26.63 -32.02 -36.25
N ASP A 202 25.74 -32.30 -37.21
CA ASP A 202 24.42 -31.66 -37.29
C ASP A 202 23.55 -32.00 -36.08
N LEU A 203 23.57 -33.26 -35.63
CA LEU A 203 22.89 -33.70 -34.41
C LEU A 203 23.44 -32.99 -33.17
N ALA A 204 24.76 -32.85 -33.05
CA ALA A 204 25.37 -32.12 -31.94
C ALA A 204 24.96 -30.63 -31.93
N ALA A 205 24.92 -29.98 -33.09
CA ALA A 205 24.44 -28.61 -33.22
C ALA A 205 22.96 -28.47 -32.84
N LEU A 206 22.11 -29.43 -33.26
CA LEU A 206 20.70 -29.44 -32.94
C LEU A 206 20.45 -29.65 -31.44
N ASN A 207 21.19 -30.58 -30.81
CA ASN A 207 21.15 -30.81 -29.36
C ASN A 207 21.64 -29.60 -28.56
N ALA A 208 22.65 -28.88 -29.05
CA ALA A 208 23.09 -27.64 -28.42
C ALA A 208 21.98 -26.58 -28.42
N SER A 209 21.32 -26.39 -29.57
CA SER A 209 20.20 -25.45 -29.68
C SER A 209 18.97 -25.87 -28.87
N TYR A 210 18.68 -27.18 -28.78
CA TYR A 210 17.64 -27.72 -27.91
C TYR A 210 17.90 -27.40 -26.44
N ASN A 211 19.12 -27.66 -25.96
CA ASN A 211 19.51 -27.38 -24.57
C ASN A 211 19.43 -25.89 -24.25
N GLU A 212 19.82 -25.03 -25.18
CA GLU A 212 19.68 -23.58 -25.04
C GLU A 212 18.22 -23.15 -24.91
N MET A 213 17.32 -23.69 -25.75
CA MET A 213 15.90 -23.38 -25.67
C MET A 213 15.27 -23.88 -24.37
N VAL A 214 15.62 -25.08 -23.90
CA VAL A 214 15.17 -25.59 -22.60
C VAL A 214 15.66 -24.68 -21.46
N GLN A 215 16.90 -24.18 -21.52
CA GLN A 215 17.40 -23.22 -20.55
C GLN A 215 16.61 -21.90 -20.60
N GLN A 216 16.30 -21.39 -21.79
CA GLN A 216 15.46 -20.20 -21.97
C GLN A 216 14.05 -20.42 -21.42
N GLU A 217 13.47 -21.62 -21.56
CA GLU A 217 12.15 -21.95 -21.02
C GLU A 217 12.15 -21.84 -19.49
N GLN A 218 13.16 -22.40 -18.82
CA GLN A 218 13.31 -22.32 -17.37
C GLN A 218 13.42 -20.87 -16.89
N VAL A 219 14.18 -20.03 -17.60
CA VAL A 219 14.31 -18.59 -17.28
C VAL A 219 12.96 -17.87 -17.43
N LYS A 220 12.24 -18.11 -18.53
CA LYS A 220 10.93 -17.49 -18.76
C LYS A 220 9.87 -17.98 -17.76
N LEU A 221 9.93 -19.25 -17.38
CA LEU A 221 9.03 -19.82 -16.36
C LEU A 221 9.25 -19.16 -15.00
N ALA A 222 10.51 -19.04 -14.57
CA ALA A 222 10.86 -18.35 -13.32
C ALA A 222 10.42 -16.87 -13.34
N LYS A 223 10.59 -16.19 -14.48
CA LYS A 223 10.10 -14.81 -14.66
C LYS A 223 8.57 -14.74 -14.54
N SER A 224 7.84 -15.63 -15.20
CA SER A 224 6.37 -15.70 -15.12
C SER A 224 5.87 -15.93 -13.70
N GLN A 225 6.47 -16.86 -12.95
CA GLN A 225 6.13 -17.12 -11.55
C GLN A 225 6.41 -15.91 -10.65
N THR A 226 7.49 -15.19 -10.91
CA THR A 226 7.82 -13.95 -10.18
C THR A 226 6.75 -12.89 -10.44
N LEU A 227 6.38 -12.67 -11.70
CA LEU A 227 5.33 -11.71 -12.08
C LEU A 227 3.97 -12.08 -11.48
N GLU A 228 3.63 -13.38 -11.42
CA GLU A 228 2.41 -13.87 -10.79
C GLU A 228 2.34 -13.53 -9.29
N ARG A 229 3.45 -13.71 -8.55
CA ARG A 229 3.52 -13.29 -7.15
C ARG A 229 3.33 -11.78 -6.98
N TYR A 230 3.86 -10.98 -7.90
CA TYR A 230 3.63 -9.53 -7.88
C TYR A 230 2.16 -9.16 -8.12
N ILE A 231 1.49 -9.86 -9.05
CA ILE A 231 0.06 -9.68 -9.32
C ILE A 231 -0.78 -10.05 -8.10
N GLU A 232 -0.50 -11.18 -7.45
CA GLU A 232 -1.21 -11.58 -6.22
C GLU A 232 -1.06 -10.53 -5.12
N LYS A 233 0.16 -10.01 -4.92
CA LYS A 233 0.45 -8.97 -3.95
C LYS A 233 -0.16 -7.61 -4.31
N GLY A 234 -0.34 -7.30 -5.59
CA GLY A 234 -0.95 -6.04 -6.03
C GLY A 234 -2.49 -6.04 -5.98
N LYS A 235 -3.12 -7.19 -5.75
CA LYS A 235 -4.59 -7.34 -5.62
C LYS A 235 -5.10 -7.10 -4.20
N THR A 236 -4.26 -7.32 -3.18
CA THR A 236 -4.54 -7.04 -1.78
C THR A 236 -4.29 -5.57 -1.49
#